data_AF-A0A0S8GSD5-F1
#
_entry.id   AF-A0A0S8GSD5-F1
#
_cell.length_a   1.000
_cell.length_b   1.000
_cell.length_c   1.000
_cell.angle_alpha   90.00
_cell.angle_beta   90.00
_cell.angle_gamma   90.00
#
_symmetry.space_group_name_H-M   'P 1'
#
loop_
_entity.id
_entity.type
_entity.pdbx_description
1 polymer ?
#
loop_
_entity_poly.entity_id
_entity_poly.type
_entity_poly.pdbx_seq_one_letter_code
_entity_poly.pdbx_strand_id
1 'polypeptide(L)'
;MDDCCDKIRFSLSDKTGEFRFTDFDITDAPECTGQVKELRALLLGRRLADINAAEILRISCSGNGQCMRSVVSVIKEYQERFLHNRSRNNHNISSARGA
;
A
#
# COMPACT_ATOMS: atom_id res chain seq x y z
N MET A 1 0.48 -23.17 9.28
CA MET A 1 1.25 -21.90 9.27
C MET A 1 0.90 -21.24 7.95
N ASP A 2 -0.11 -20.37 7.98
CA ASP A 2 -0.58 -19.63 6.81
C ASP A 2 0.40 -18.48 6.54
N ASP A 3 1.53 -18.86 5.95
CA ASP A 3 2.73 -18.02 5.79
C ASP A 3 2.61 -17.11 4.56
N CYS A 4 1.52 -16.35 4.45
CA CYS A 4 1.35 -15.44 3.30
C CYS A 4 2.06 -14.09 3.51
N CYS A 5 2.44 -13.74 4.75
CA CYS A 5 3.09 -12.47 5.09
C CYS A 5 4.52 -12.37 4.54
N ASP A 6 5.33 -13.41 4.70
CA ASP A 6 6.74 -13.44 4.25
C ASP A 6 6.88 -13.48 2.72
N LYS A 7 5.76 -13.65 2.04
CA LYS A 7 5.67 -13.84 0.60
C LYS A 7 5.35 -12.57 -0.18
N ILE A 8 4.98 -11.48 0.50
CA ILE A 8 4.56 -10.23 -0.15
C ILE A 8 5.81 -9.46 -0.62
N ARG A 9 5.91 -9.21 -1.93
CA ARG A 9 6.97 -8.42 -2.54
C ARG A 9 6.37 -7.24 -3.29
N PHE A 10 6.84 -6.03 -3.02
CA PHE A 10 6.37 -4.84 -3.74
C PHE A 10 7.48 -3.82 -3.89
N SER A 11 7.29 -2.92 -4.85
CA SER A 11 8.16 -1.78 -5.09
C SER A 11 7.34 -0.50 -5.12
N LEU A 12 7.82 0.52 -4.44
CA LEU A 12 7.27 1.88 -4.46
C LEU A 12 8.24 2.81 -5.18
N SER A 13 7.71 3.73 -5.97
CA SER A 13 8.46 4.82 -6.59
C SER A 13 7.91 6.15 -6.09
N ASP A 14 8.78 7.05 -5.66
CA ASP A 14 8.47 8.44 -5.25
C ASP A 14 8.85 9.48 -6.31
N LYS A 15 9.26 9.05 -7.52
CA LYS A 15 9.76 9.93 -8.61
C LYS A 15 8.87 11.14 -8.95
N THR A 16 7.57 11.09 -8.66
CA THR A 16 6.62 12.18 -8.92
C THR A 16 6.25 12.98 -7.66
N GLY A 17 6.99 12.82 -6.56
CA GLY A 17 6.66 13.39 -5.24
C GLY A 17 5.54 12.66 -4.51
N GLU A 18 5.11 11.51 -5.03
CA GLU A 18 4.05 10.67 -4.47
C GLU A 18 4.48 9.21 -4.56
N PHE A 19 4.35 8.45 -3.47
CA PHE A 19 4.63 7.02 -3.48
C PHE A 19 3.58 6.28 -4.32
N ARG A 20 4.04 5.58 -5.36
CA ARG A 20 3.20 4.77 -6.25
C ARG A 20 3.74 3.35 -6.33
N PHE A 21 2.84 2.36 -6.35
CA PHE A 21 3.26 0.98 -6.59
C PHE A 21 3.70 0.82 -8.05
N THR A 22 4.94 0.40 -8.24
CA THR A 22 5.48 0.07 -9.57
C THR A 22 5.50 -1.43 -9.80
N ASP A 23 5.55 -2.21 -8.73
CA ASP A 23 5.50 -3.66 -8.78
C ASP A 23 4.86 -4.22 -7.51
N PHE A 24 4.16 -5.35 -7.65
CA PHE A 24 3.52 -6.07 -6.56
C PHE A 24 3.37 -7.54 -6.95
N ASP A 25 3.77 -8.44 -6.06
CA ASP A 25 3.70 -9.88 -6.22
C ASP A 25 3.59 -10.59 -4.86
N ILE A 26 3.08 -11.83 -4.86
CA ILE A 26 3.07 -12.71 -3.69
C ILE A 26 3.74 -14.02 -4.10
N THR A 27 4.98 -14.23 -3.68
CA THR A 27 5.77 -15.40 -4.04
C THR A 27 5.24 -16.65 -3.34
N ASP A 28 5.34 -17.83 -3.95
CA ASP A 28 4.99 -19.10 -3.27
C ASP A 28 3.51 -19.20 -2.80
N ALA A 29 2.59 -18.50 -3.50
CA ALA A 29 1.14 -18.55 -3.25
C ALA A 29 0.35 -18.96 -4.52
N PRO A 30 0.56 -20.19 -5.05
CA PRO A 30 -0.07 -20.64 -6.30
C PRO A 30 -1.60 -20.66 -6.22
N GLU A 31 -2.16 -20.92 -5.03
CA GLU A 31 -3.60 -20.91 -4.75
C GLU A 31 -4.24 -19.50 -4.81
N CYS A 32 -3.41 -18.44 -4.77
CA CYS A 32 -3.85 -17.05 -4.85
C CYS A 32 -3.56 -16.40 -6.21
N THR A 33 -3.07 -17.12 -7.21
CA THR A 33 -2.54 -16.53 -8.46
C THR A 33 -3.55 -15.59 -9.14
N GLY A 34 -4.83 -15.94 -9.17
CA GLY A 34 -5.88 -15.09 -9.75
C GLY A 34 -6.12 -13.79 -8.97
N GLN A 35 -6.16 -13.91 -7.64
CA GLN A 35 -6.32 -12.80 -6.70
C GLN A 35 -5.10 -11.87 -6.71
N VAL A 36 -3.88 -12.42 -6.80
CA VAL A 36 -2.65 -11.65 -6.92
C VAL A 36 -2.67 -10.82 -8.20
N LYS A 37 -3.15 -11.38 -9.31
CA LYS A 37 -3.30 -10.66 -10.57
C LYS A 37 -4.30 -9.50 -10.45
N GLU A 38 -5.44 -9.73 -9.80
CA GLU A 38 -6.45 -8.69 -9.54
C GLU A 38 -5.90 -7.59 -8.63
N LEU A 39 -5.22 -7.98 -7.55
CA LEU A 39 -4.59 -7.07 -6.62
C LEU A 39 -3.50 -6.23 -7.30
N ARG A 40 -2.66 -6.85 -8.14
CA ARG A 40 -1.66 -6.13 -8.94
C ARG A 40 -2.33 -5.09 -9.85
N ALA A 41 -3.44 -5.43 -10.49
CA ALA A 41 -4.19 -4.48 -11.32
C ALA A 41 -4.77 -3.31 -10.51
N LEU A 42 -5.16 -3.53 -9.25
CA LEU A 42 -5.64 -2.45 -8.37
C LEU A 42 -4.52 -1.55 -7.87
N LEU A 43 -3.35 -2.10 -7.56
CA LEU A 43 -2.25 -1.37 -6.91
C LEU A 43 -1.36 -0.64 -7.93
N LEU A 44 -1.05 -1.29 -9.06
CA LEU A 44 0.01 -0.85 -9.96
C LEU A 44 -0.35 0.50 -10.63
N GLY A 45 0.56 1.47 -10.52
CA GLY A 45 0.38 2.83 -11.01
C GLY A 45 -0.47 3.74 -10.11
N ARG A 46 -1.13 3.20 -9.08
CA ARG A 46 -1.89 4.01 -8.12
C ARG A 46 -0.99 4.59 -7.04
N ARG A 47 -1.42 5.75 -6.52
CA ARG A 47 -0.79 6.39 -5.37
C ARG A 47 -1.14 5.61 -4.12
N LEU A 48 -0.15 5.42 -3.25
CA LEU A 48 -0.31 4.79 -1.95
C LEU A 48 -1.46 5.43 -1.16
N ALA A 49 -1.64 6.74 -1.25
CA ALA A 49 -2.72 7.48 -0.60
C ALA A 49 -4.13 7.16 -1.12
N ASP A 50 -4.28 6.78 -2.40
CA ASP A 50 -5.59 6.49 -3.01
C ASP A 50 -5.99 5.03 -2.89
N ILE A 51 -5.10 4.17 -2.39
CA ILE A 51 -5.38 2.75 -2.29
C ILE A 51 -6.38 2.51 -1.16
N ASN A 52 -7.53 1.97 -1.54
CA ASN A 52 -8.59 1.62 -0.62
C ASN A 52 -8.37 0.22 -0.05
N ALA A 53 -7.97 0.16 1.22
CA ALA A 53 -7.80 -1.09 1.96
C ALA A 53 -9.06 -1.96 1.98
N ALA A 54 -10.26 -1.38 1.94
CA ALA A 54 -11.51 -2.14 1.95
C ALA A 54 -11.73 -2.92 0.64
N GLU A 55 -11.24 -2.41 -0.50
CA GLU A 55 -11.29 -3.14 -1.77
C GLU A 55 -10.36 -4.35 -1.76
N ILE A 56 -9.20 -4.22 -1.13
CA ILE A 56 -8.23 -5.32 -1.00
C ILE A 56 -8.80 -6.46 -0.14
N LEU A 57 -9.51 -6.13 0.95
CA LEU A 57 -10.16 -7.13 1.80
C LEU A 57 -11.30 -7.89 1.09
N ARG A 58 -11.87 -7.34 0.01
CA ARG A 58 -12.87 -8.05 -0.80
C ARG A 58 -12.24 -9.16 -1.63
N ILE A 59 -10.97 -9.00 -1.98
CA ILE A 59 -10.20 -10.04 -2.67
C ILE A 59 -9.94 -11.15 -1.63
N SER A 60 -10.67 -12.24 -1.72
CA SER A 60 -10.48 -13.36 -0.80
C SER A 60 -9.63 -14.42 -1.50
N CYS A 61 -8.47 -14.73 -0.93
CA CYS A 61 -7.74 -15.95 -1.27
C CYS A 61 -8.07 -17.06 -0.25
N SER A 62 -7.89 -18.31 -0.68
CA SER A 62 -7.90 -19.52 0.14
C SER A 62 -7.18 -19.29 1.48
N GLY A 63 -7.76 -19.75 2.60
CA GLY A 63 -7.24 -19.47 3.95
C GLY A 63 -7.79 -18.18 4.58
N ASN A 64 -9.09 -18.14 4.88
CA ASN A 64 -9.77 -17.14 5.73
C ASN A 64 -9.47 -15.64 5.47
N GLY A 65 -8.90 -15.28 4.32
CA GLY A 65 -8.47 -13.92 3.99
C GLY A 65 -7.30 -13.39 4.84
N GLN A 66 -6.53 -14.24 5.52
CA GLN A 66 -5.38 -13.78 6.32
C GLN A 66 -4.35 -13.04 5.46
N CYS A 67 -4.08 -13.54 4.26
CA CYS A 67 -3.12 -12.92 3.35
C CYS A 67 -3.48 -11.46 3.02
N MET A 68 -4.75 -11.20 2.67
CA MET A 68 -5.19 -9.84 2.36
C MET A 68 -5.23 -8.92 3.57
N ARG A 69 -5.46 -9.46 4.77
CA ARG A 69 -5.32 -8.67 6.00
C ARG A 69 -3.88 -8.19 6.19
N SER A 70 -2.91 -9.04 5.90
CA SER A 70 -1.48 -8.68 5.98
C SER A 70 -1.10 -7.64 4.93
N VAL A 71 -1.53 -7.83 3.68
CA VAL A 71 -1.36 -6.83 2.61
C VAL A 71 -1.94 -5.47 3.04
N VAL A 72 -3.16 -5.47 3.57
CA VAL A 72 -3.80 -4.24 4.07
C VAL A 72 -3.05 -3.63 5.24
N SER A 73 -2.55 -4.44 6.16
CA SER A 73 -1.77 -3.96 7.31
C SER A 73 -0.50 -3.26 6.83
N VAL A 74 0.22 -3.84 5.87
CA VAL A 74 1.42 -3.23 5.27
C VAL A 74 1.07 -1.92 4.56
N ILE A 75 0.03 -1.91 3.72
CA ILE A 75 -0.38 -0.70 3.00
C ILE A 75 -0.76 0.42 3.96
N LYS A 76 -1.51 0.12 5.02
CA LYS A 76 -1.89 1.09 6.05
C LYS A 76 -0.66 1.63 6.79
N GLU A 77 0.26 0.77 7.18
CA GLU A 77 1.49 1.21 7.85
C GLU A 77 2.27 2.20 6.98
N TYR A 78 2.42 1.90 5.69
CA TYR A 78 3.08 2.81 4.76
C TYR A 78 2.26 4.10 4.57
N GLN A 79 0.93 4.01 4.43
CA GLN A 79 0.06 5.18 4.37
C GLN A 79 0.26 6.07 5.60
N GLU A 80 0.26 5.53 6.82
CA GLU A 80 0.46 6.30 8.05
C GLU A 80 1.85 6.94 8.09
N ARG A 81 2.91 6.19 7.81
CA ARG A 81 4.28 6.70 7.82
C ARG A 81 4.51 7.81 6.80
N PHE A 82 3.92 7.71 5.61
CA PHE A 82 4.18 8.65 4.50
C PHE A 82 3.14 9.78 4.39
N LEU A 83 1.88 9.58 4.79
CA LEU A 83 0.88 10.65 4.85
C LEU A 83 1.12 11.59 6.03
N HIS A 84 1.61 11.07 7.16
CA HIS A 84 1.92 11.91 8.32
C HIS A 84 3.11 12.84 8.05
N ASN A 85 4.05 12.45 7.19
CA ASN A 85 5.20 13.26 6.83
C ASN A 85 4.85 14.47 5.94
N ARG A 86 3.71 14.42 5.21
CA ARG A 86 3.22 15.55 4.40
C ARG A 86 2.61 16.67 5.26
N SER A 87 2.09 16.34 6.44
CA SER A 87 1.50 17.32 7.37
C SER A 87 2.55 18.18 8.10
N ARG A 88 3.77 17.67 8.31
CA ARG A 88 4.85 18.45 8.95
C ARG A 88 5.53 19.47 8.03
N ASN A 89 5.52 19.26 6.71
CA ASN A 89 6.15 20.20 5.76
C ASN A 89 5.27 21.39 5.37
N ASN A 90 4.02 21.47 5.85
CA ASN A 90 3.14 22.62 5.63
C ASN A 90 3.09 23.59 6.83
N HIS A 91 3.90 23.39 7.86
CA HIS A 91 3.94 24.24 9.06
C HIS A 91 5.13 25.22 9.13
N ASN A 92 5.68 25.60 7.97
CA ASN A 92 6.64 26.71 7.89
C ASN A 92 6.36 27.51 6.62
N ILE A 93 5.48 28.51 6.70
CA ILE A 93 5.53 29.83 6.05
C ILE A 93 4.18 30.51 6.33
N SER A 94 4.12 31.25 7.43
CA SER A 94 3.21 32.36 7.78
C SER A 94 3.61 32.72 9.22
N SER A 95 4.34 33.79 9.52
CA SER A 95 4.02 35.16 9.15
C SER A 95 5.26 36.04 9.31
N ALA A 96 5.64 36.72 8.23
CA ALA A 96 6.38 37.97 8.30
C ALA A 96 5.36 39.12 8.31
N ARG A 97 5.46 40.03 9.29
CA ARG A 97 4.90 41.41 9.42
C ARG A 97 4.60 41.66 10.90
N GLY A 98 4.94 42.77 11.54
CA GLY A 98 5.64 44.02 11.21
C GLY A 98 6.10 44.61 12.56
N ALA A 99 7.24 45.32 12.57
CA ALA A 99 7.28 46.78 12.71
C ALA A 99 6.67 47.26 14.05
#